data_AF-A0A024P576-F1
#
_entry.id   AF-A0A024P576-F1
#
_cell.length_a   1.000
_cell.length_b   1.000
_cell.length_c   1.000
_cell.angle_alpha   90.00
_cell.angle_beta   90.00
_cell.angle_gamma   90.00
#
_symmetry.space_group_name_H-M   'P 1'
#
loop_
_entity.id
_entity.type
_entity.pdbx_description
1 polymer ?
#
loop_
_entity_poly.entity_id
_entity_poly.type
_entity_poly.pdbx_seq_one_letter_code
_entity_poly.pdbx_strand_id
1 'polypeptide(L)'
;MNKKTIGVAGIYILIMLPLLLLTYGANWNPSNISYDLDGETLVIKEGLGEEEVVEVNVQDRMNELLQFTLAVSVENKQWKTDVLVIGILLPFILFAIVPERRPFKKNLSFKWYMTSILAILVLYAAYSVPAHVTQIAEVHQYVDHLLE
;
A
#
# COMPACT_ATOMS: atom_id res chain seq x y z
N MET A 1 18.50 -21.61 -17.07
CA MET A 1 17.58 -20.45 -17.04
C MET A 1 18.26 -19.27 -17.74
N ASN A 2 17.58 -18.55 -18.65
CA ASN A 2 18.21 -17.50 -19.48
C ASN A 2 18.47 -16.23 -18.64
N LYS A 3 19.64 -15.58 -18.80
CA LYS A 3 20.08 -14.42 -17.99
C LYS A 3 19.03 -13.29 -17.91
N LYS A 4 18.29 -13.05 -19.01
CA LYS A 4 17.24 -12.03 -19.08
C LYS A 4 16.03 -12.34 -18.18
N THR A 5 15.63 -13.60 -18.07
CA THR A 5 14.53 -14.02 -17.19
C THR A 5 14.95 -13.97 -15.72
N ILE A 6 16.21 -14.30 -15.42
CA ILE A 6 16.79 -14.13 -14.08
C ILE A 6 16.79 -12.65 -13.69
N GLY A 7 17.13 -11.75 -14.61
CA GLY A 7 17.10 -10.31 -14.38
C GLY A 7 15.69 -9.80 -14.03
N VAL A 8 14.66 -10.23 -14.77
CA VAL A 8 13.25 -9.86 -14.46
C VAL A 8 12.84 -10.35 -13.07
N ALA A 9 13.16 -11.60 -12.72
CA ALA A 9 12.87 -12.14 -11.40
C ALA A 9 13.64 -11.38 -10.30
N GLY A 10 14.91 -11.05 -10.54
CA GLY A 10 15.72 -10.26 -9.61
C GLY A 10 15.15 -8.88 -9.35
N ILE A 11 14.73 -8.15 -10.39
CA ILE A 11 14.09 -6.83 -10.25
C ILE A 11 12.75 -6.94 -9.51
N TYR A 12 11.94 -7.95 -9.85
CA TYR A 12 10.68 -8.19 -9.15
C TYR A 12 10.89 -8.39 -7.64
N ILE A 13 11.85 -9.23 -7.25
CA ILE A 13 12.19 -9.47 -5.85
C ILE A 13 12.72 -8.19 -5.20
N LEU A 14 13.59 -7.45 -5.88
CA LEU A 14 14.18 -6.21 -5.37
C LEU A 14 13.10 -5.16 -5.05
N ILE A 15 12.00 -5.11 -5.80
CA ILE A 15 10.89 -4.18 -5.57
C ILE A 15 9.92 -4.73 -4.53
N MET A 16 9.48 -5.98 -4.69
CA MET A 16 8.41 -6.54 -3.85
C MET A 16 8.89 -6.90 -2.45
N LEU A 17 10.13 -7.35 -2.27
CA LEU A 17 10.60 -7.75 -0.95
C LEU A 17 10.60 -6.57 0.04
N PRO A 18 11.18 -5.39 -0.27
CA PRO A 18 11.06 -4.22 0.60
C PRO A 18 9.61 -3.80 0.81
N LEU A 19 8.80 -3.79 -0.25
CA LEU A 19 7.39 -3.39 -0.16
C LEU A 19 6.60 -4.28 0.81
N LEU A 20 6.82 -5.59 0.74
CA LEU A 20 6.20 -6.58 1.63
C LEU A 20 6.72 -6.45 3.07
N LEU A 21 8.02 -6.24 3.26
CA LEU A 21 8.61 -6.06 4.59
C LEU A 21 8.07 -4.80 5.27
N LEU A 22 7.95 -3.68 4.55
CA LEU A 22 7.36 -2.46 5.09
C LEU A 22 5.88 -2.65 5.42
N THR A 23 5.10 -3.21 4.49
CA THR A 23 3.65 -3.33 4.64
C THR A 23 3.22 -4.33 5.72
N TYR A 24 3.89 -5.48 5.80
CA TYR A 24 3.49 -6.57 6.69
C TYR A 24 4.42 -6.75 7.89
N GLY A 25 5.70 -6.40 7.75
CA GLY A 25 6.68 -6.50 8.84
C GLY A 25 6.65 -5.28 9.76
N ALA A 26 6.53 -4.08 9.20
CA ALA A 26 6.46 -2.82 9.96
C ALA A 26 5.04 -2.23 10.01
N ASN A 27 4.03 -2.97 9.55
CA ASN A 27 2.62 -2.54 9.46
C ASN A 27 2.43 -1.14 8.82
N TRP A 28 3.34 -0.76 7.92
CA TRP A 28 3.38 0.58 7.35
C TRP A 28 2.28 0.76 6.31
N ASN A 29 1.71 1.97 6.27
CA ASN A 29 0.76 2.41 5.26
C ASN A 29 1.03 3.88 4.85
N PRO A 30 0.48 4.36 3.72
CA PRO A 30 0.70 5.71 3.21
C PRO A 30 0.31 6.87 4.13
N SER A 31 -0.59 6.69 5.12
CA SER A 31 -0.85 7.73 6.13
C SER A 31 0.30 7.92 7.11
N ASN A 32 1.27 7.00 7.09
CA ASN A 32 2.43 7.01 7.99
C ASN A 32 2.05 6.90 9.48
N ILE A 33 0.79 6.60 9.79
CA ILE A 33 0.25 6.50 11.15
C ILE A 33 -0.15 5.06 11.43
N SER A 34 0.22 4.61 12.62
CA SER A 34 -0.21 3.36 13.23
C SER A 34 -0.57 3.59 14.69
N TYR A 35 -1.18 2.60 15.33
CA TYR A 35 -1.58 2.72 16.72
C TYR A 35 -1.40 1.41 17.48
N ASP A 36 -1.19 1.54 18.78
CA ASP A 36 -1.28 0.46 19.76
C ASP A 36 -2.29 0.85 20.83
N LEU A 37 -3.02 -0.12 21.36
CA LEU A 37 -4.07 0.11 22.34
C LEU A 37 -3.82 -0.77 23.57
N ASP A 38 -3.41 -0.13 24.66
CA ASP A 38 -3.19 -0.78 25.96
C ASP A 38 -4.25 -0.32 26.96
N GLY A 39 -5.34 -1.09 27.05
CA GLY A 39 -6.48 -0.78 27.91
C GLY A 39 -7.20 0.51 27.51
N GLU A 40 -7.00 1.57 28.28
CA GLU A 40 -7.60 2.90 28.08
C GLU A 40 -6.61 3.92 27.51
N THR A 41 -5.37 3.49 27.21
CA THR A 41 -4.33 4.32 26.62
C THR A 41 -4.15 3.96 25.15
N LEU A 42 -4.28 4.96 24.28
CA LEU A 42 -3.96 4.88 22.86
C LEU A 42 -2.54 5.42 22.64
N VAL A 43 -1.68 4.62 22.04
CA VAL A 43 -0.33 5.05 21.62
C VAL A 43 -0.36 5.27 20.12
N ILE A 44 -0.17 6.52 19.69
CA ILE A 44 -0.09 6.88 18.27
C ILE A 44 1.38 6.87 17.85
N LYS A 45 1.67 6.10 16.81
CA LYS A 45 3.02 5.90 16.26
C LYS A 45 3.07 6.46 14.85
N GLU A 46 4.06 7.30 14.57
CA GLU A 46 4.28 7.89 13.24
C GLU A 46 5.61 7.43 12.66
N GLY A 47 5.65 7.20 11.35
CA GLY A 47 6.88 6.85 10.65
C GLY A 47 7.05 5.37 10.34
N LEU A 48 8.11 5.08 9.58
CA LEU A 48 8.55 3.73 9.20
C LEU A 48 9.18 2.94 10.37
N GLY A 49 9.46 3.62 11.48
CA GLY A 49 10.17 3.08 12.65
C GLY A 49 9.33 2.99 13.92
N GLU A 50 8.01 3.20 13.83
CA GLU A 50 7.11 3.21 14.99
C GLU A 50 7.58 4.14 16.12
N GLU A 51 8.03 5.34 15.78
CA GLU A 51 8.40 6.32 16.81
C GLU A 51 7.13 6.73 17.56
N GLU A 52 7.13 6.50 18.88
CA GLU A 52 6.03 6.90 19.76
C GLU A 52 5.91 8.42 19.72
N VAL A 53 4.78 8.92 19.23
CA VAL A 53 4.55 10.36 19.13
C VAL A 53 3.77 10.84 20.34
N VAL A 54 2.67 10.15 20.67
CA VAL A 54 1.76 10.56 21.75
C VAL A 54 1.04 9.37 22.39
N GLU A 55 0.93 9.40 23.72
CA GLU A 55 -0.02 8.59 24.49
C GLU A 55 -1.25 9.41 24.87
N VAL A 56 -2.45 8.94 24.53
CA VAL A 56 -3.72 9.61 24.80
C VAL A 56 -4.60 8.72 25.66
N ASN A 57 -5.11 9.24 26.78
CA ASN A 57 -6.16 8.55 27.54
C ASN A 57 -7.51 8.76 26.84
N VAL A 58 -8.15 7.67 26.43
CA VAL A 58 -9.35 7.67 25.58
C VAL A 58 -10.62 7.23 26.33
N GLN A 59 -10.61 7.19 27.67
CA GLN A 59 -11.74 6.71 28.48
C GLN A 59 -13.05 7.46 28.19
N ASP A 60 -12.99 8.78 28.00
CA ASP A 60 -14.15 9.64 27.68
C ASP A 60 -14.30 9.93 26.17
N ARG A 61 -13.42 9.38 25.32
CA ARG A 61 -13.33 9.66 23.87
C ARG A 61 -13.45 8.40 23.01
N MET A 62 -14.30 7.47 23.46
CA MET A 62 -14.45 6.15 22.83
C MET A 62 -14.95 6.24 21.37
N ASN A 63 -15.79 7.23 21.05
CA ASN A 63 -16.31 7.39 19.69
C ASN A 63 -15.21 7.87 18.72
N GLU A 64 -14.40 8.82 19.16
CA GLU A 64 -13.25 9.38 18.43
C GLU A 64 -12.18 8.31 18.22
N LEU A 65 -11.90 7.52 19.25
CA LEU A 65 -11.02 6.35 19.17
C LEU A 65 -11.49 5.35 18.11
N LEU A 66 -12.78 5.01 18.10
CA LEU A 66 -13.33 4.09 17.11
C LEU A 66 -13.22 4.66 15.68
N GLN A 67 -13.48 5.95 15.49
CA GLN A 67 -13.35 6.59 14.17
C GLN A 67 -11.89 6.59 13.69
N PHE A 68 -10.94 6.95 14.56
CA PHE A 68 -9.52 6.90 14.26
C PHE A 68 -9.05 5.49 13.89
N THR A 69 -9.34 4.50 14.73
CA THR A 69 -8.92 3.10 14.49
C THR A 69 -9.54 2.53 13.21
N LEU A 70 -10.80 2.87 12.91
CA LEU A 70 -11.44 2.51 11.65
C LEU A 70 -10.76 3.17 10.45
N ALA A 71 -10.45 4.47 10.51
CA ALA A 71 -9.78 5.18 9.43
C ALA A 71 -8.40 4.59 9.11
N VAL A 72 -7.57 4.32 10.13
CA VAL A 72 -6.27 3.67 9.96
C VAL A 72 -6.42 2.26 9.40
N SER A 73 -7.43 1.50 9.85
CA SER A 73 -7.70 0.15 9.36
C SER A 73 -8.14 0.13 7.89
N VAL A 74 -8.96 1.10 7.47
CA VAL A 74 -9.40 1.26 6.08
C VAL A 74 -8.20 1.58 5.18
N GLU A 75 -7.37 2.55 5.57
CA GLU A 75 -6.15 2.92 4.83
C GLU A 75 -5.18 1.74 4.73
N ASN A 76 -4.92 1.03 5.83
CA ASN A 76 -4.03 -0.13 5.82
C ASN A 76 -4.58 -1.26 4.92
N LYS A 77 -5.89 -1.46 4.90
CA LYS A 77 -6.53 -2.44 4.00
C LYS A 77 -6.41 -2.05 2.53
N GLN A 78 -6.62 -0.76 2.22
CA GLN A 78 -6.45 -0.24 0.86
C GLN A 78 -5.00 -0.41 0.42
N TRP A 79 -4.04 -0.03 1.26
CA TRP A 79 -2.60 -0.20 0.99
C TRP A 79 -2.20 -1.66 0.75
N LYS A 80 -2.65 -2.59 1.59
CA LYS A 80 -2.40 -4.03 1.40
C LYS A 80 -2.96 -4.54 0.06
N THR A 81 -4.11 -3.99 -0.36
CA THR A 81 -4.71 -4.29 -1.67
C THR A 81 -3.84 -3.74 -2.81
N ASP A 82 -3.36 -2.51 -2.68
CA ASP A 82 -2.44 -1.89 -3.65
C ASP A 82 -1.15 -2.69 -3.80
N VAL A 83 -0.55 -3.13 -2.70
CA VAL A 83 0.64 -4.00 -2.70
C VAL A 83 0.38 -5.31 -3.44
N LEU A 84 -0.80 -5.91 -3.26
CA LEU A 84 -1.21 -7.11 -3.99
C LEU A 84 -1.37 -6.82 -5.49
N VAL A 85 -2.00 -5.71 -5.86
CA VAL A 85 -2.19 -5.31 -7.25
C VAL A 85 -0.84 -5.02 -7.93
N ILE A 86 0.08 -4.34 -7.23
CA ILE A 86 1.46 -4.15 -7.69
C ILE A 86 2.14 -5.51 -7.88
N GLY A 87 2.03 -6.43 -6.92
CA GLY A 87 2.60 -7.78 -7.02
C GLY A 87 2.09 -8.55 -8.24
N ILE A 88 0.82 -8.40 -8.59
CA ILE A 88 0.22 -9.05 -9.77
C ILE A 88 0.63 -8.37 -11.06
N LEU A 89 0.62 -7.03 -11.13
CA LEU A 89 0.85 -6.27 -12.37
C LEU A 89 2.33 -6.11 -12.71
N LEU A 90 3.20 -5.98 -11.70
CA LEU A 90 4.62 -5.71 -11.89
C LEU A 90 5.31 -6.73 -12.80
N PRO A 91 5.09 -8.06 -12.70
CA PRO A 91 5.65 -9.02 -13.65
C PRO A 91 5.27 -8.71 -15.09
N PHE A 92 4.02 -8.31 -15.36
CA PHE A 92 3.57 -8.00 -16.72
C PHE A 92 4.28 -6.75 -17.28
N ILE A 93 4.51 -5.74 -16.43
CA ILE A 93 5.28 -4.55 -16.79
C ILE A 93 6.74 -4.93 -17.05
N LEU A 94 7.37 -5.71 -16.18
CA LEU A 94 8.76 -6.13 -16.33
C LEU A 94 8.98 -6.98 -17.59
N PHE A 95 8.02 -7.86 -17.93
CA PHE A 95 8.06 -8.64 -19.16
C PHE A 95 7.88 -7.82 -20.43
N ALA A 96 7.44 -6.56 -20.36
CA ALA A 96 7.47 -5.65 -21.49
C ALA A 96 8.91 -5.36 -21.97
N ILE A 97 9.87 -5.33 -21.05
CA ILE A 97 11.30 -5.08 -21.31
C ILE A 97 11.95 -6.29 -22.01
N VAL A 98 11.39 -7.49 -21.82
CA VAL A 98 11.84 -8.74 -22.45
C VAL A 98 10.72 -9.31 -23.33
N PRO A 99 10.41 -8.68 -24.48
CA PRO A 99 9.20 -8.96 -25.27
C PRO A 99 9.13 -10.39 -25.82
N GLU A 100 10.25 -11.10 -25.89
CA GLU A 100 10.29 -12.51 -26.30
C GLU A 100 9.69 -13.47 -25.27
N ARG A 101 9.67 -13.08 -24.00
CA ARG A 101 9.22 -13.88 -22.86
C ARG A 101 7.88 -13.40 -22.28
N ARG A 102 7.26 -12.41 -22.92
CA ARG A 102 5.97 -11.88 -22.48
C ARG A 102 4.88 -12.96 -22.45
N PRO A 103 3.97 -12.92 -21.48
CA PRO A 103 2.77 -13.75 -21.51
C PRO A 103 1.90 -13.39 -22.72
N PHE A 104 1.10 -14.34 -23.19
CA PHE A 104 0.16 -14.17 -24.30
C PHE A 104 0.76 -13.75 -25.66
N LYS A 105 2.08 -13.88 -25.86
CA LYS A 105 2.76 -13.51 -27.13
C LYS A 105 2.13 -14.13 -28.38
N LYS A 106 1.55 -15.33 -28.28
CA LYS A 106 0.89 -16.04 -29.38
C LYS A 106 -0.44 -15.40 -29.81
N ASN A 107 -1.16 -14.79 -28.88
CA ASN A 107 -2.52 -14.31 -29.09
C ASN A 107 -2.59 -12.77 -29.15
N LEU A 108 -1.59 -12.08 -28.59
CA LEU A 108 -1.57 -10.62 -28.50
C LEU A 108 -0.29 -10.01 -29.08
N SER A 109 -0.47 -9.00 -29.93
CA SER A 109 0.62 -8.15 -30.39
C SER A 109 1.19 -7.35 -29.23
N PHE A 110 2.44 -6.88 -29.35
CA PHE A 110 3.09 -6.11 -28.29
C PHE A 110 2.30 -4.84 -27.95
N LYS A 111 1.77 -4.15 -28.97
CA LYS A 111 1.00 -2.92 -28.81
C LYS A 111 -0.22 -3.16 -27.94
N TRP A 112 -1.04 -4.16 -28.29
CA TRP A 112 -2.23 -4.51 -27.51
C TRP A 112 -1.89 -4.96 -26.09
N TYR A 113 -0.77 -5.69 -25.93
CA TYR A 113 -0.33 -6.17 -24.62
C TYR A 113 -0.02 -4.98 -23.70
N MET A 114 0.76 -4.03 -24.21
CA MET A 114 1.09 -2.81 -23.48
C MET A 114 -0.13 -1.94 -23.24
N THR A 115 -1.00 -1.76 -24.24
CA THR A 115 -2.25 -1.00 -24.10
C THR A 115 -3.14 -1.58 -23.00
N SER A 116 -3.31 -2.90 -22.94
CA SER A 116 -4.11 -3.55 -21.88
C SER A 116 -3.52 -3.32 -20.49
N ILE A 117 -2.20 -3.47 -20.33
CA ILE A 117 -1.54 -3.26 -19.03
C ILE A 117 -1.66 -1.79 -18.59
N LEU A 118 -1.40 -0.85 -19.51
CA LEU A 118 -1.53 0.57 -19.23
C LEU A 118 -2.97 0.96 -18.88
N ALA A 119 -3.95 0.41 -19.59
CA ALA A 119 -5.36 0.66 -19.30
C ALA A 119 -5.71 0.18 -17.88
N ILE A 120 -5.28 -1.01 -17.48
CA ILE A 120 -5.51 -1.53 -16.13
C ILE A 120 -4.82 -0.65 -15.08
N LEU A 121 -3.56 -0.27 -15.31
CA LEU A 121 -2.82 0.61 -14.40
C LEU A 121 -3.51 1.97 -14.22
N VAL A 122 -3.93 2.60 -15.32
CA VAL A 122 -4.58 3.92 -15.27
C VAL A 122 -5.93 3.84 -14.56
N LEU A 123 -6.75 2.83 -14.88
CA LEU A 123 -8.04 2.63 -14.22
C LEU A 123 -7.87 2.37 -12.72
N TYR A 124 -6.90 1.53 -12.35
CA TYR A 124 -6.62 1.26 -10.94
C TYR A 124 -6.10 2.49 -10.22
N ALA A 125 -5.15 3.22 -10.81
CA ALA A 125 -4.61 4.44 -10.22
C ALA A 125 -5.67 5.53 -10.06
N ALA A 126 -6.58 5.67 -11.03
CA ALA A 126 -7.70 6.62 -10.95
C ALA A 126 -8.68 6.28 -9.82
N TYR A 127 -8.77 5.01 -9.42
CA TYR A 127 -9.55 4.58 -8.27
C TYR A 127 -8.76 4.72 -6.95
N SER A 128 -7.52 4.23 -6.90
CA SER A 128 -6.75 4.12 -5.65
C SER A 128 -6.22 5.46 -5.14
N VAL A 129 -5.71 6.32 -6.03
CA VAL A 129 -5.08 7.59 -5.61
C VAL A 129 -6.06 8.51 -4.87
N PRO A 130 -7.29 8.78 -5.38
CA PRO A 130 -8.24 9.60 -4.64
C PRO A 130 -8.69 8.98 -3.31
N ALA A 131 -8.77 7.64 -3.25
CA ALA A 131 -9.13 6.92 -2.04
C ALA A 131 -8.08 7.17 -0.95
N HIS A 132 -6.80 7.01 -1.26
CA HIS A 132 -5.70 7.31 -0.33
C HIS A 132 -5.69 8.78 0.11
N VAL A 133 -5.87 9.73 -0.81
CA VAL A 133 -5.91 11.16 -0.44
C VAL A 133 -7.00 11.43 0.59
N THR A 134 -8.18 10.82 0.40
CA THR A 134 -9.31 11.00 1.33
C THR A 134 -9.04 10.31 2.66
N GLN A 135 -8.58 9.06 2.64
CA GLN A 135 -8.34 8.25 3.84
C GLN A 135 -7.20 8.83 4.70
N ILE A 136 -6.12 9.29 4.08
CA ILE A 136 -5.02 9.96 4.77
C ILE A 136 -5.52 11.24 5.45
N ALA A 137 -6.32 12.05 4.76
CA ALA A 137 -6.88 13.26 5.35
C ALA A 137 -7.80 12.95 6.55
N GLU A 138 -8.64 11.91 6.44
CA GLU A 138 -9.48 11.45 7.55
C GLU A 138 -8.65 10.97 8.75
N VAL A 139 -7.59 10.18 8.51
CA VAL A 139 -6.69 9.71 9.57
C VAL A 139 -6.07 10.90 10.31
N HIS A 140 -5.48 11.86 9.60
CA HIS A 140 -4.87 13.03 10.22
C HIS A 140 -5.90 13.88 10.97
N GLN A 141 -7.09 14.08 10.39
CA GLN A 141 -8.17 14.81 11.06
C GLN A 141 -8.57 14.14 12.38
N TYR A 142 -8.68 12.81 12.44
CA TYR A 142 -9.02 12.12 13.68
C TYR A 142 -7.89 12.14 14.71
N VAL A 143 -6.63 12.12 14.26
CA VAL A 143 -5.48 12.34 15.16
C VAL A 143 -5.57 13.72 15.79
N ASP A 144 -5.80 14.78 15.00
CA ASP A 144 -5.90 16.14 15.52
C ASP A 144 -7.01 16.26 16.59
N HIS A 145 -8.18 15.67 16.35
CA HIS A 145 -9.29 15.66 17.34
C HIS A 145 -8.99 14.85 18.62
N LEU A 146 -8.11 13.84 18.54
CA LEU A 146 -7.70 13.08 19.72
C LEU A 146 -6.63 13.82 20.55
N LEU A 147 -5.88 14.73 19.92
CA LEU A 147 -4.81 15.50 20.55
C LEU A 147 -5.26 16.84 21.15
N GLU A 148 -6.38 17.40 20.69
CA GLU A 148 -7.03 18.59 21.26
C GLU A 148 -7.85 18.29 22.54
#